data_AF-R1FJD1-F1
#
_entry.id   AF-R1FJD1-F1
#
_cell.length_a   1.000
_cell.length_b   1.000
_cell.length_c   1.000
_cell.angle_alpha   90.00
_cell.angle_beta   90.00
_cell.angle_gamma   90.00
#
_symmetry.space_group_name_H-M   'P 1'
#
loop_
_entity.id
_entity.type
_entity.pdbx_description
1 polymer ?
#
loop_
_entity_poly.entity_id
_entity_poly.type
_entity_poly.pdbx_seq_one_letter_code
_entity_poly.pdbx_strand_id
1 'polypeptide(L)'
;MGNCGSREVPAVAVPERTALAPSRPKTSANASTRARSSSSSSRASVGKVAAAGEPGRSEEEWREVIRAEDLAAFGSNEPGSAAAAAHSAQLGVTIEYLLEFTREHNCWHFPTWKVVTDIIKPATRARRQRFAELDAVQATGAVGRADTFASHCWGALWGLLVASLADQADVRRRVWVDVFAVRQWAGNEADHAYDAVVPHCTSFAICCQAS
;
A
#
# COMPACT_ATOMS: atom_id res chain seq x y z
N MET A 1 -16.72 -1.10 64.33
CA MET A 1 -15.80 -2.03 63.65
C MET A 1 -15.02 -1.24 62.61
N GLY A 2 -13.68 -1.25 62.76
CA GLY A 2 -12.61 -0.77 61.87
C GLY A 2 -12.89 0.26 60.77
N ASN A 3 -12.45 1.50 61.00
CA ASN A 3 -12.10 2.46 59.95
C ASN A 3 -10.61 2.25 59.57
N CYS A 4 -10.33 1.95 58.31
CA CYS A 4 -8.98 1.84 57.73
C CYS A 4 -9.16 2.22 56.26
N GLY A 5 -8.55 3.25 55.68
CA GLY A 5 -7.40 4.05 56.06
C GLY A 5 -6.82 4.49 54.73
N SER A 6 -7.04 5.74 54.35
CA SER A 6 -6.43 6.33 53.15
C SER A 6 -4.92 6.23 53.28
N ARG A 7 -4.28 5.48 52.38
CA ARG A 7 -2.83 5.51 52.19
C ARG A 7 -2.54 5.96 50.77
N GLU A 8 -2.08 7.20 50.69
CA GLU A 8 -1.32 7.73 49.57
C GLU A 8 -0.12 6.82 49.28
N VAL A 9 0.14 6.60 48.00
CA VAL A 9 1.35 5.94 47.50
C VAL A 9 2.14 6.98 46.69
N PRO A 10 3.47 7.08 46.85
CA PRO A 10 4.22 8.30 46.57
C PRO A 10 4.48 8.54 45.08
N ALA A 11 4.66 9.81 44.73
CA ALA A 11 5.07 10.26 43.40
C ALA A 11 6.40 9.62 42.98
N VAL A 12 6.40 9.00 41.79
CA VAL A 12 7.60 8.53 41.11
C VAL A 12 8.38 9.75 40.61
N ALA A 13 9.60 9.93 41.11
CA ALA A 13 10.49 10.98 40.67
C ALA A 13 10.95 10.71 39.22
N VAL A 14 10.60 11.64 38.32
CA VAL A 14 11.11 11.71 36.94
C VAL A 14 12.49 12.38 37.00
N PRO A 15 13.59 11.75 36.55
CA PRO A 15 14.87 12.44 36.45
C PRO A 15 14.80 13.51 35.35
N GLU A 16 15.16 14.72 35.74
CA GLU A 16 15.15 15.94 34.93
C GLU A 16 16.17 15.86 33.79
N ARG A 17 15.76 16.34 32.60
CA ARG A 17 16.62 16.52 31.43
C ARG A 17 17.68 17.57 31.72
N THR A 18 18.94 17.17 31.77
CA THR A 18 20.06 18.12 31.66
C THR A 18 20.19 18.57 30.21
N ALA A 19 19.68 19.77 29.92
CA ALA A 19 19.94 20.49 28.68
C ALA A 19 21.34 21.12 28.77
N LEU A 20 22.22 20.78 27.82
CA LEU A 20 23.44 21.55 27.55
C LEU A 20 23.26 22.24 26.20
N ALA A 21 23.24 23.56 26.20
CA ALA A 21 23.19 24.43 25.02
C ALA A 21 24.48 25.28 24.95
N PRO A 22 24.72 26.09 23.90
CA PRO A 22 25.67 25.79 22.83
C PRO A 22 26.82 26.79 22.75
N SER A 23 27.88 26.49 21.98
CA SER A 23 28.62 27.55 21.26
C SER A 23 29.54 27.02 20.15
N ARG A 24 29.59 27.82 19.08
CA ARG A 24 30.28 27.65 17.78
C ARG A 24 31.60 28.45 17.81
N PRO A 25 32.52 28.27 16.84
CA PRO A 25 32.53 29.25 15.75
C PRO A 25 32.79 28.67 14.35
N LYS A 26 32.54 29.53 13.37
CA LYS A 26 32.55 29.33 11.91
C LYS A 26 33.96 29.51 11.32
N THR A 27 34.30 28.72 10.31
CA THR A 27 35.25 29.06 9.22
C THR A 27 34.72 28.37 7.95
N SER A 28 34.08 29.11 7.05
CA SER A 28 34.60 29.89 5.91
C SER A 28 35.10 29.06 4.72
N ALA A 29 34.31 29.16 3.64
CA ALA A 29 34.66 29.14 2.22
C ALA A 29 35.36 27.91 1.61
N ASN A 30 34.66 27.26 0.67
CA ASN A 30 35.11 27.36 -0.72
C ASN A 30 33.97 27.15 -1.73
N ALA A 31 33.89 28.08 -2.68
CA ALA A 31 33.06 28.01 -3.86
C ALA A 31 33.76 27.15 -4.93
N SER A 32 33.01 26.28 -5.61
CA SER A 32 33.40 25.78 -6.93
C SER A 32 32.16 25.46 -7.77
N THR A 33 31.82 26.45 -8.59
CA THR A 33 31.45 26.39 -10.01
C THR A 33 30.95 25.06 -10.60
N ARG A 34 29.63 25.02 -10.81
CA ARG A 34 28.92 24.74 -12.08
C ARG A 34 29.25 23.44 -12.85
N ALA A 35 28.29 22.52 -12.84
CA ALA A 35 27.84 21.81 -14.04
C ALA A 35 26.35 21.45 -13.89
N ARG A 36 25.47 22.24 -14.51
CA ARG A 36 24.07 21.85 -14.74
C ARG A 36 24.07 20.89 -15.94
N SER A 37 24.09 19.60 -15.69
CA SER A 37 23.63 18.61 -16.66
C SER A 37 22.12 18.48 -16.51
N SER A 38 21.39 19.14 -17.42
CA SER A 38 19.98 18.87 -17.64
C SER A 38 19.84 17.48 -18.27
N SER A 39 19.80 16.44 -17.45
CA SER A 39 19.24 15.15 -17.89
C SER A 39 17.72 15.27 -17.79
N SER A 40 17.07 15.50 -18.93
CA SER A 40 15.63 15.33 -19.05
C SER A 40 15.32 13.86 -18.83
N SER A 41 15.02 13.48 -17.59
CA SER A 41 14.43 12.18 -17.32
C SER A 41 13.02 12.24 -17.92
N SER A 42 12.84 11.59 -19.07
CA SER A 42 11.54 11.41 -19.70
C SER A 42 10.71 10.54 -18.77
N ARG A 43 9.94 11.19 -17.87
CA ARG A 43 9.04 10.53 -16.95
C ARG A 43 7.88 10.00 -17.79
N ALA A 44 7.82 8.68 -17.96
CA ALA A 44 6.61 8.04 -18.46
C ALA A 44 5.49 8.36 -17.46
N SER A 45 4.54 9.20 -17.87
CA SER A 45 3.31 9.43 -17.12
C SER A 45 2.60 8.09 -16.95
N VAL A 46 2.18 7.75 -15.73
CA VAL A 46 1.36 6.55 -15.49
C VAL A 46 0.09 6.74 -16.31
N GLY A 47 -0.08 5.92 -17.34
CA GLY A 47 -1.11 6.16 -18.35
C GLY A 47 -2.50 6.20 -17.72
N LYS A 48 -3.22 7.32 -17.88
CA LYS A 48 -4.65 7.39 -17.63
C LYS A 48 -5.36 6.43 -18.58
N VAL A 49 -5.63 5.21 -18.12
CA VAL A 49 -6.24 4.15 -18.93
C VAL A 49 -7.71 4.49 -19.19
N ALA A 50 -8.05 4.76 -20.45
CA ALA A 50 -9.43 4.91 -20.90
C ALA A 50 -10.03 3.53 -21.20
N ALA A 51 -11.14 3.19 -20.55
CA ALA A 51 -11.84 1.93 -20.77
C ALA A 51 -12.87 2.06 -21.91
N ALA A 52 -12.63 1.40 -23.04
CA ALA A 52 -13.66 1.04 -23.99
C ALA A 52 -14.23 -0.33 -23.58
N GLY A 53 -15.51 -0.38 -23.19
CA GLY A 53 -16.16 -1.61 -22.70
C GLY A 53 -16.97 -2.31 -23.80
N GLU A 54 -16.68 -3.60 -24.01
CA GLU A 54 -17.53 -4.56 -24.74
C GLU A 54 -18.93 -4.70 -24.09
N PRO A 55 -19.96 -5.19 -24.82
CA PRO A 55 -21.30 -5.44 -24.28
C PRO A 55 -21.22 -6.22 -22.96
N GLY A 56 -21.82 -5.64 -21.92
CA GLY A 56 -21.49 -5.96 -20.54
C GLY A 56 -21.98 -7.32 -20.10
N ARG A 57 -21.05 -8.26 -19.89
CA ARG A 57 -21.28 -9.44 -19.06
C ARG A 57 -21.91 -9.03 -17.73
N SER A 58 -22.91 -9.78 -17.29
CA SER A 58 -23.52 -9.69 -15.98
C SER A 58 -22.51 -9.98 -14.86
N GLU A 59 -22.84 -9.59 -13.62
CA GLU A 59 -21.99 -9.87 -12.47
C GLU A 59 -21.77 -11.38 -12.26
N GLU A 60 -22.76 -12.21 -12.54
CA GLU A 60 -22.66 -13.66 -12.39
C GLU A 60 -21.73 -14.28 -13.43
N GLU A 61 -21.86 -13.91 -14.71
CA GLU A 61 -20.94 -14.34 -15.76
C GLU A 61 -19.49 -13.94 -15.44
N TRP A 62 -19.28 -12.74 -14.90
CA TRP A 62 -17.94 -12.33 -14.45
C TRP A 62 -17.43 -13.16 -13.28
N ARG A 63 -18.27 -13.51 -12.32
CA ARG A 63 -17.89 -14.39 -11.21
C ARG A 63 -17.50 -15.78 -11.70
N GLU A 64 -18.13 -16.29 -12.74
CA GLU A 64 -17.78 -17.58 -13.34
C GLU A 64 -16.45 -17.50 -14.09
N VAL A 65 -16.23 -16.43 -14.86
CA VAL A 65 -14.96 -16.18 -15.55
C VAL A 65 -13.81 -16.13 -14.56
N ILE A 66 -13.94 -15.35 -13.48
CA ILE A 66 -12.89 -15.21 -12.47
C ILE A 66 -12.62 -16.56 -11.78
N ARG A 67 -13.67 -17.30 -11.40
CA ARG A 67 -13.52 -18.65 -10.82
C ARG A 67 -12.88 -19.65 -11.77
N ALA A 68 -13.12 -19.53 -13.08
CA ALA A 68 -12.45 -20.38 -14.07
C ALA A 68 -10.97 -20.01 -14.22
N GLU A 69 -10.64 -18.72 -14.21
CA GLU A 69 -9.26 -18.22 -14.22
C GLU A 69 -8.48 -18.69 -12.99
N ASP A 70 -9.06 -18.57 -11.79
CA ASP A 70 -8.41 -18.97 -10.54
C ASP A 70 -8.23 -20.49 -10.46
N LEU A 71 -9.22 -21.27 -10.90
CA LEU A 71 -9.09 -22.72 -10.99
C LEU A 71 -7.98 -23.12 -11.97
N ALA A 72 -7.87 -22.44 -13.10
CA ALA A 72 -6.81 -22.70 -14.08
C ALA A 72 -5.42 -22.29 -13.59
N ALA A 73 -5.32 -21.16 -12.86
CA ALA A 73 -4.05 -20.62 -12.39
C ALA A 73 -3.55 -21.30 -11.11
N PHE A 74 -4.46 -21.60 -10.17
CA PHE A 74 -4.12 -22.01 -8.80
C PHE A 74 -4.63 -23.41 -8.45
N GLY A 75 -5.44 -24.03 -9.31
CA GLY A 75 -6.07 -25.33 -9.02
C GLY A 75 -7.16 -25.28 -7.94
N SER A 76 -7.52 -24.09 -7.46
CA SER A 76 -8.51 -23.89 -6.41
C SER A 76 -9.10 -22.49 -6.47
N ASN A 77 -10.38 -22.38 -6.09
CA ASN A 77 -11.08 -21.12 -5.88
C ASN A 77 -11.31 -20.85 -4.38
N GLU A 78 -10.86 -21.76 -3.52
CA GLU A 78 -11.03 -21.64 -2.08
C GLU A 78 -10.13 -20.52 -1.53
N PRO A 79 -10.66 -19.72 -0.58
CA PRO A 79 -9.83 -18.82 0.20
C PRO A 79 -8.66 -19.57 0.87
N GLY A 80 -7.52 -18.90 1.02
CA GLY A 80 -6.35 -19.50 1.68
C GLY A 80 -5.57 -20.50 0.83
N SER A 81 -5.86 -20.63 -0.47
CA SER A 81 -5.03 -21.43 -1.39
C SER A 81 -3.58 -20.96 -1.37
N ALA A 82 -2.64 -21.88 -1.09
CA ALA A 82 -1.21 -21.58 -1.05
C ALA A 82 -0.68 -21.07 -2.41
N ALA A 83 -1.23 -21.57 -3.53
CA ALA A 83 -0.86 -21.11 -4.86
C ALA A 83 -1.33 -19.68 -5.13
N ALA A 84 -2.57 -19.35 -4.75
CA ALA A 84 -3.11 -18.00 -4.86
C ALA A 84 -2.33 -17.01 -3.95
N ALA A 85 -1.98 -17.44 -2.73
CA ALA A 85 -1.17 -16.64 -1.82
C ALA A 85 0.25 -16.39 -2.36
N ALA A 86 0.90 -17.41 -2.92
CA ALA A 86 2.23 -17.27 -3.53
C ALA A 86 2.22 -16.31 -4.72
N HIS A 87 1.15 -16.34 -5.55
CA HIS A 87 0.95 -15.38 -6.63
C HIS A 87 0.69 -13.97 -6.09
N SER A 88 -0.22 -13.83 -5.14
CA SER A 88 -0.56 -12.55 -4.51
C SER A 88 0.65 -11.88 -3.85
N ALA A 89 1.55 -12.66 -3.26
CA ALA A 89 2.81 -12.16 -2.71
C ALA A 89 3.75 -11.54 -3.75
N GLN A 90 3.56 -11.80 -5.06
CA GLN A 90 4.30 -11.16 -6.16
C GLN A 90 3.70 -9.83 -6.63
N LEU A 91 2.57 -9.42 -6.04
CA LEU A 91 1.84 -8.22 -6.45
C LEU A 91 2.09 -7.02 -5.53
N GLY A 92 3.21 -7.03 -4.80
CA GLY A 92 3.66 -5.87 -4.04
C GLY A 92 4.10 -4.74 -4.98
N VAL A 93 3.77 -3.50 -4.63
CA VAL A 93 4.23 -2.31 -5.35
C VAL A 93 5.29 -1.60 -4.54
N THR A 94 6.30 -1.00 -5.17
CA THR A 94 7.26 -0.14 -4.44
C THR A 94 6.55 1.00 -3.72
N ILE A 95 7.06 1.41 -2.56
CA ILE A 95 6.58 2.61 -1.86
C ILE A 95 6.69 3.86 -2.75
N GLU A 96 7.72 3.97 -3.59
CA GLU A 96 7.84 5.05 -4.57
C GLU A 96 6.61 5.11 -5.51
N TYR A 97 6.22 3.99 -6.10
CA TYR A 97 5.00 3.90 -6.91
C TYR A 97 3.74 4.27 -6.11
N LEU A 98 3.62 3.84 -4.85
CA LEU A 98 2.49 4.20 -3.99
C LEU A 98 2.39 5.72 -3.79
N LEU A 99 3.52 6.41 -3.59
CA LEU A 99 3.59 7.87 -3.51
C LEU A 99 3.23 8.54 -4.83
N GLU A 100 3.74 8.02 -5.96
CA GLU A 100 3.44 8.56 -7.29
C GLU A 100 1.97 8.40 -7.65
N PHE A 101 1.40 7.21 -7.46
CA PHE A 101 -0.03 6.93 -7.60
C PHE A 101 -0.88 7.92 -6.79
N THR A 102 -0.53 8.10 -5.51
CA THR A 102 -1.28 8.99 -4.61
C THR A 102 -1.24 10.45 -5.06
N ARG A 103 -0.07 10.91 -5.53
CA ARG A 103 0.11 12.26 -6.08
C ARG A 103 -0.65 12.44 -7.39
N GLU A 104 -0.55 11.47 -8.29
CA GLU A 104 -1.14 11.56 -9.63
C GLU A 104 -2.67 11.57 -9.61
N HIS A 105 -3.26 10.74 -8.74
CA HIS A 105 -4.71 10.71 -8.55
C HIS A 105 -5.21 11.77 -7.54
N ASN A 106 -4.30 12.54 -6.92
CA ASN A 106 -4.61 13.53 -5.90
C ASN A 106 -5.52 12.99 -4.77
N CYS A 107 -5.25 11.77 -4.31
CA CYS A 107 -6.14 11.03 -3.41
C CYS A 107 -5.66 10.97 -1.95
N TRP A 108 -4.76 11.88 -1.54
CA TRP A 108 -4.26 11.98 -0.16
C TRP A 108 -5.37 12.04 0.90
N HIS A 109 -6.47 12.72 0.59
CA HIS A 109 -7.59 12.93 1.50
C HIS A 109 -8.76 11.98 1.27
N PHE A 110 -8.59 10.98 0.40
CA PHE A 110 -9.66 10.01 0.15
C PHE A 110 -9.63 8.95 1.25
N PRO A 111 -10.79 8.50 1.75
CA PRO A 111 -10.84 7.21 2.43
C PRO A 111 -10.53 6.10 1.42
N THR A 112 -9.95 4.98 1.86
CA THR A 112 -9.55 3.89 0.94
C THR A 112 -10.72 3.40 0.07
N TRP A 113 -11.93 3.26 0.62
CA TRP A 113 -13.09 2.82 -0.18
C TRP A 113 -13.35 3.70 -1.40
N LYS A 114 -13.02 5.00 -1.31
CA LYS A 114 -13.16 5.96 -2.40
C LYS A 114 -12.04 5.81 -3.43
N VAL A 115 -10.81 5.51 -3.00
CA VAL A 115 -9.72 5.13 -3.91
C VAL A 115 -10.12 3.90 -4.73
N VAL A 116 -10.68 2.88 -4.09
CA VAL A 116 -11.15 1.68 -4.78
C VAL A 116 -12.26 1.99 -5.77
N THR A 117 -13.26 2.75 -5.34
CA THR A 117 -14.47 3.03 -6.15
C THR A 117 -14.18 3.97 -7.32
N ASP A 118 -13.40 5.02 -7.11
CA ASP A 118 -13.23 6.10 -8.09
C ASP A 118 -12.00 5.89 -8.98
N ILE A 119 -11.05 5.03 -8.60
CA ILE A 119 -9.79 4.83 -9.33
C ILE A 119 -9.61 3.36 -9.73
N ILE A 120 -9.58 2.45 -8.75
CA ILE A 120 -9.18 1.05 -9.00
C ILE A 120 -10.22 0.30 -9.83
N LYS A 121 -11.50 0.37 -9.45
CA LYS A 121 -12.58 -0.28 -10.20
C LYS A 121 -12.65 0.25 -11.63
N PRO A 122 -12.71 1.58 -11.89
CA PRO A 122 -12.68 2.09 -13.26
C PRO A 122 -11.49 1.58 -14.10
N ALA A 123 -10.28 1.56 -13.53
CA ALA A 123 -9.08 1.09 -14.22
C ALA A 123 -9.10 -0.42 -14.52
N THR A 124 -9.71 -1.23 -13.67
CA THR A 124 -9.76 -2.70 -13.80
C THR A 124 -11.02 -3.20 -14.48
N ARG A 125 -12.01 -2.34 -14.78
CA ARG A 125 -13.35 -2.72 -15.26
C ARG A 125 -13.36 -3.62 -16.49
N ALA A 126 -12.43 -3.42 -17.42
CA ALA A 126 -12.41 -4.14 -18.68
C ALA A 126 -12.16 -5.65 -18.53
N ARG A 127 -11.28 -6.05 -17.59
CA ARG A 127 -10.89 -7.45 -17.37
C ARG A 127 -11.18 -7.96 -15.95
N ARG A 128 -11.60 -7.09 -15.03
CA ARG A 128 -11.75 -7.35 -13.60
C ARG A 128 -10.51 -7.93 -12.90
N GLN A 129 -9.34 -7.77 -13.51
CA GLN A 129 -8.05 -8.21 -12.99
C GLN A 129 -7.58 -7.39 -11.78
N ARG A 130 -6.53 -7.85 -11.09
CA ARG A 130 -5.92 -7.11 -9.97
C ARG A 130 -5.26 -5.86 -10.52
N PHE A 131 -5.24 -4.77 -9.76
CA PHE A 131 -4.69 -3.50 -10.27
C PHE A 131 -3.19 -3.62 -10.57
N ALA A 132 -2.46 -4.36 -9.73
CA ALA A 132 -1.04 -4.64 -9.96
C ALA A 132 -0.78 -5.41 -11.26
N GLU A 133 -1.75 -6.16 -11.80
CA GLU A 133 -1.62 -6.94 -13.04
C GLU A 133 -1.91 -6.12 -14.31
N LEU A 134 -2.36 -4.87 -14.19
CA LEU A 134 -2.56 -4.01 -15.34
C LEU A 134 -1.22 -3.83 -16.10
N ASP A 135 -1.23 -3.99 -17.42
CA ASP A 135 -0.03 -3.85 -18.27
C ASP A 135 0.70 -2.52 -18.03
N ALA A 136 -0.06 -1.43 -17.86
CA ALA A 136 0.48 -0.09 -17.57
C ALA A 136 1.21 -0.02 -16.21
N VAL A 137 0.78 -0.81 -15.23
CA VAL A 137 1.38 -0.88 -13.90
C VAL A 137 2.61 -1.79 -13.92
N GLN A 138 2.51 -2.95 -14.59
CA GLN A 138 3.63 -3.87 -14.83
C GLN A 138 4.79 -3.18 -15.57
N ALA A 139 4.48 -2.38 -16.59
CA ALA A 139 5.47 -1.64 -17.38
C ALA A 139 6.31 -0.63 -16.57
N THR A 140 5.87 -0.24 -15.37
CA THR A 140 6.66 0.64 -14.49
C THR A 140 7.85 -0.06 -13.84
N GLY A 141 7.84 -1.40 -13.76
CA GLY A 141 8.81 -2.18 -12.99
C GLY A 141 8.65 -2.08 -11.47
N ALA A 142 7.61 -1.39 -10.98
CA ALA A 142 7.35 -1.24 -9.55
C ALA A 142 6.79 -2.52 -8.90
N VAL A 143 6.17 -3.39 -9.67
CA VAL A 143 5.52 -4.61 -9.17
C VAL A 143 6.57 -5.72 -8.92
N GLY A 144 6.36 -6.51 -7.88
CA GLY A 144 7.13 -7.71 -7.61
C GLY A 144 6.88 -8.27 -6.21
N ARG A 145 7.72 -9.23 -5.80
CA ARG A 145 7.64 -9.84 -4.47
C ARG A 145 7.57 -8.79 -3.36
N ALA A 146 6.54 -8.86 -2.52
CA ALA A 146 6.35 -7.98 -1.40
C ALA A 146 7.36 -8.25 -0.27
N ASP A 147 7.88 -7.18 0.30
CA ASP A 147 8.73 -7.21 1.49
C ASP A 147 7.93 -6.95 2.77
N THR A 148 6.85 -6.18 2.66
CA THR A 148 6.00 -5.75 3.76
C THR A 148 4.54 -6.00 3.44
N PHE A 149 3.82 -6.68 4.33
CA PHE A 149 2.36 -6.81 4.26
C PHE A 149 1.71 -5.61 4.95
N ALA A 150 0.87 -4.83 4.25
CA ALA A 150 0.23 -3.64 4.81
C ALA A 150 -1.29 -3.82 4.91
N SER A 151 -1.78 -3.93 6.14
CA SER A 151 -3.21 -3.93 6.46
C SER A 151 -3.68 -2.57 6.92
N HIS A 152 -4.90 -2.19 6.58
CA HIS A 152 -5.45 -0.89 6.92
C HIS A 152 -6.98 -0.88 6.95
N CYS A 153 -7.56 0.17 7.54
CA CYS A 153 -9.01 0.33 7.59
C CYS A 153 -9.54 0.97 6.30
N TRP A 154 -10.55 0.37 5.69
CA TRP A 154 -11.18 0.88 4.45
C TRP A 154 -11.81 2.28 4.59
N GLY A 155 -12.23 2.64 5.81
CA GLY A 155 -12.77 3.95 6.14
C GLY A 155 -11.73 5.01 6.53
N ALA A 156 -10.47 4.61 6.75
CA ALA A 156 -9.39 5.54 7.12
C ALA A 156 -8.82 6.24 5.87
N LEU A 157 -8.08 7.33 6.09
CA LEU A 157 -7.45 8.08 5.01
C LEU A 157 -6.38 7.25 4.31
N TRP A 158 -6.48 7.15 2.99
CA TRP A 158 -5.47 6.55 2.12
C TRP A 158 -4.10 7.21 2.30
N GLY A 159 -4.07 8.54 2.40
CA GLY A 159 -2.83 9.29 2.64
C GLY A 159 -2.14 8.93 3.95
N LEU A 160 -2.89 8.49 4.97
CA LEU A 160 -2.28 8.05 6.24
C LEU A 160 -1.57 6.71 6.06
N LEU A 161 -2.18 5.75 5.37
CA LEU A 161 -1.51 4.50 4.98
C LEU A 161 -0.21 4.78 4.22
N VAL A 162 -0.28 5.65 3.20
CA VAL A 162 0.88 5.99 2.36
C VAL A 162 1.98 6.65 3.19
N ALA A 163 1.63 7.63 4.03
CA ALA A 163 2.59 8.31 4.89
C ALA A 163 3.23 7.35 5.92
N SER A 164 2.44 6.47 6.54
CA SER A 164 2.94 5.48 7.51
C SER A 164 3.90 4.48 6.87
N LEU A 165 3.64 4.07 5.63
CA LEU A 165 4.54 3.16 4.91
C LEU A 165 5.81 3.87 4.39
N ALA A 166 5.73 5.16 4.09
CA ALA A 166 6.83 5.92 3.52
C ALA A 166 7.75 6.57 4.56
N ASP A 167 7.28 6.81 5.79
CA ASP A 167 8.08 7.53 6.81
C ASP A 167 9.37 6.77 7.17
N GLN A 168 10.52 7.40 6.89
CA GLN A 168 11.86 6.86 7.06
C GLN A 168 12.12 5.50 6.38
N ALA A 169 11.25 5.05 5.47
CA ALA A 169 11.38 3.77 4.79
C ALA A 169 12.27 3.88 3.54
N ASP A 170 12.90 2.77 3.17
CA ASP A 170 13.48 2.62 1.82
C ASP A 170 12.33 2.55 0.81
N VAL A 171 12.21 3.59 -0.02
CA VAL A 171 11.13 3.73 -1.02
C VAL A 171 11.13 2.63 -2.09
N ARG A 172 12.23 1.88 -2.22
CA ARG A 172 12.35 0.73 -3.14
C ARG A 172 11.73 -0.54 -2.58
N ARG A 173 11.43 -0.61 -1.27
CA ARG A 173 10.72 -1.76 -0.68
C ARG A 173 9.35 -1.89 -1.30
N ARG A 174 8.91 -3.14 -1.50
CA ARG A 174 7.58 -3.44 -2.02
C ARG A 174 6.61 -3.74 -0.90
N VAL A 175 5.48 -3.07 -0.95
CA VAL A 175 4.38 -3.21 -0.01
C VAL A 175 3.23 -3.95 -0.69
N TRP A 176 2.75 -5.00 -0.04
CA TRP A 176 1.49 -5.64 -0.41
C TRP A 176 0.34 -4.84 0.20
N VAL A 177 -0.58 -4.36 -0.65
CA VAL A 177 -1.80 -3.66 -0.24
C VAL A 177 -2.96 -4.32 -0.98
N ASP A 178 -4.00 -4.72 -0.24
CA ASP A 178 -5.18 -5.41 -0.78
C ASP A 178 -5.81 -4.66 -1.96
N VAL A 179 -5.87 -3.32 -1.89
CA VAL A 179 -6.33 -2.43 -2.97
C VAL A 179 -5.69 -2.73 -4.33
N PHE A 180 -4.42 -3.14 -4.35
CA PHE A 180 -3.70 -3.43 -5.58
C PHE A 180 -3.59 -4.92 -5.91
N ALA A 181 -3.47 -5.76 -4.89
CA ALA A 181 -3.17 -7.18 -5.03
C ALA A 181 -4.42 -8.09 -5.00
N VAL A 182 -5.59 -7.56 -4.67
CA VAL A 182 -6.88 -8.29 -4.67
C VAL A 182 -7.77 -7.74 -5.79
N ARG A 183 -8.50 -8.61 -6.50
CA ARG A 183 -9.54 -8.14 -7.43
C ARG A 183 -10.63 -7.44 -6.62
N GLN A 184 -10.97 -6.22 -7.00
CA GLN A 184 -11.98 -5.40 -6.31
C GLN A 184 -13.42 -5.68 -6.82
N TRP A 185 -13.63 -6.86 -7.41
CA TRP A 185 -14.86 -7.30 -8.05
C TRP A 185 -15.34 -8.62 -7.44
N ALA A 186 -16.62 -8.94 -7.59
CA ALA A 186 -17.17 -10.21 -7.08
C ALA A 186 -16.50 -11.42 -7.75
N GLY A 187 -16.38 -12.54 -7.02
CA GLY A 187 -15.68 -13.74 -7.49
C GLY A 187 -14.21 -13.80 -7.08
N ASN A 188 -13.77 -12.94 -6.16
CA ASN A 188 -12.39 -12.79 -5.72
C ASN A 188 -12.03 -13.70 -4.53
N GLU A 189 -12.75 -14.79 -4.28
CA GLU A 189 -12.57 -15.62 -3.07
C GLU A 189 -11.13 -16.14 -2.92
N ALA A 190 -10.46 -16.50 -4.03
CA ALA A 190 -9.06 -16.94 -4.03
C ALA A 190 -8.06 -15.84 -3.62
N ASP A 191 -8.43 -14.56 -3.76
CA ASP A 191 -7.56 -13.44 -3.41
C ASP A 191 -7.48 -13.19 -1.90
N HIS A 192 -8.44 -13.73 -1.12
CA HIS A 192 -8.58 -13.49 0.33
C HIS A 192 -7.72 -14.45 1.16
N ALA A 193 -6.50 -14.72 0.70
CA ALA A 193 -5.53 -15.61 1.35
C ALA A 193 -4.53 -14.84 2.23
N TYR A 194 -5.00 -13.84 2.98
CA TYR A 194 -4.13 -12.88 3.70
C TYR A 194 -3.16 -13.57 4.67
N ASP A 195 -3.66 -14.55 5.43
CA ASP A 195 -2.89 -15.35 6.39
C ASP A 195 -1.76 -16.13 5.70
N ALA A 196 -2.00 -16.61 4.49
CA ALA A 196 -1.01 -17.30 3.67
C ALA A 196 -0.06 -16.33 2.95
N VAL A 197 -0.45 -15.07 2.69
CA VAL A 197 0.43 -14.04 2.11
C VAL A 197 1.45 -13.51 3.14
N VAL A 198 1.04 -13.31 4.39
CA VAL A 198 1.90 -12.72 5.44
C VAL A 198 3.25 -13.45 5.60
N PRO A 199 3.32 -14.80 5.64
CA PRO A 199 4.58 -15.55 5.71
C PRO A 199 5.55 -15.30 4.55
N HIS A 200 5.09 -14.79 3.41
CA HIS A 200 5.95 -14.40 2.31
C HIS A 200 6.62 -13.03 2.52
N CYS A 201 6.14 -12.22 3.45
CA CYS A 201 6.70 -10.90 3.74
C CYS A 201 7.73 -10.96 4.87
N THR A 202 8.70 -10.04 4.86
CA THR A 202 9.71 -9.90 5.92
C THR A 202 9.25 -9.04 7.10
N SER A 203 8.14 -8.33 6.93
CA SER A 203 7.58 -7.39 7.89
C SER A 203 6.09 -7.23 7.65
N PHE A 204 5.37 -6.73 8.65
CA PHE A 204 3.96 -6.38 8.53
C PHE A 204 3.71 -4.99 9.14
N ALA A 205 2.75 -4.27 8.59
CA ALA A 205 2.27 -2.98 9.07
C ALA A 205 0.76 -3.00 9.20
N ILE A 206 0.24 -2.44 10.29
CA ILE A 206 -1.20 -2.22 10.49
C ILE A 206 -1.40 -0.71 10.65
N CYS A 207 -2.11 -0.12 9.70
CA CYS A 207 -2.36 1.32 9.65
C CYS A 207 -3.82 1.60 9.99
N CYS A 208 -4.07 2.11 11.19
CA CYS A 208 -5.40 2.44 11.69
C CYS A 208 -5.49 3.94 12.03
N GLN A 209 -6.68 4.50 11.90
CA GLN A 209 -6.99 5.87 12.30
C GLN A 209 -8.10 5.84 13.34
N ALA A 210 -7.90 6.52 14.47
CA ALA A 210 -8.98 6.74 15.43
C ALA A 210 -10.04 7.67 14.82
N SER A 211 -11.31 7.35 15.09
CA SER A 211 -12.48 8.13 14.66
C SER A 211 -12.74 9.30 15.61
#